data_AF-A0A524AUC6-F1
#
_entry.id   AF-A0A524AUC6-F1
#
_cell.length_a   1.000
_cell.length_b   1.000
_cell.length_c   1.000
_cell.angle_alpha   90.00
_cell.angle_beta   90.00
_cell.angle_gamma   90.00
#
_symmetry.space_group_name_H-M   'P 1'
#
loop_
_entity.id
_entity.type
_entity.pdbx_description
1 polymer ?
#
loop_
_entity_poly.entity_id
_entity_poly.type
_entity_poly.pdbx_seq_one_letter_code
_entity_poly.pdbx_strand_id
1 'polypeptide(L)'
;MANKTKDYLAKVRKKTGFSDYKIAQEYDINQSNLSKYKSGKAALSETHAWQFASILNVNPAEVVANTKLEHAKLTSNKSKAKFWQEQIDNLSNSSESIKINIAQINPIVGDLNNNAQTIIDLSREAYESGAHLLVFPELALIGYPPEDLLLREGFIDQVESSVEHIRTQLPEDISVLFGAPSRVDGCLYNSAYLIQQGHVRTYHKQHLPNYGVFDEKRYFEPGSDAFVFECQQTKIGVVICEDAWESAPVAAAVNQGAQTIISLNASPFQLGKHPQRIKAIQQRVSENKVNFIYINAVGGQDELVFDGGSFVMDASGVITHQLPFFQTTIHSLDQPFLQDTNEPIEKTIYDALVLSTKDYIEKNDVFNGAVIGL
;
A
#
# COMPACT_ATOMS: atom_id res chain seq x y z
N MET A 1 19.31 -11.26 31.83
CA MET A 1 18.22 -10.32 31.46
C MET A 1 18.82 -8.92 31.39
N ALA A 2 18.63 -8.22 30.28
CA ALA A 2 19.05 -6.83 30.14
C ALA A 2 18.28 -5.95 31.13
N ASN A 3 18.98 -5.08 31.86
CA ASN A 3 18.38 -4.29 32.93
C ASN A 3 18.02 -2.91 32.36
N LYS A 4 16.79 -2.75 31.87
CA LYS A 4 16.36 -1.57 31.09
C LYS A 4 16.59 -0.27 31.84
N THR A 5 16.34 -0.23 33.14
CA THR A 5 16.58 0.97 33.95
C THR A 5 18.07 1.33 34.01
N LYS A 6 18.93 0.33 34.22
CA LYS A 6 20.39 0.52 34.19
C LYS A 6 20.89 0.91 32.80
N ASP A 7 20.31 0.34 31.75
CA ASP A 7 20.65 0.62 30.36
C ASP A 7 20.29 2.07 30.00
N TYR A 8 19.13 2.58 30.43
CA TYR A 8 18.77 3.98 30.22
C TYR A 8 19.73 4.94 30.94
N LEU A 9 20.09 4.66 32.20
CA LEU A 9 21.09 5.46 32.90
C LEU A 9 22.46 5.41 32.21
N ALA A 10 22.88 4.26 31.69
CA ALA A 10 24.12 4.13 30.93
C ALA A 10 24.07 4.93 29.60
N LYS A 11 22.93 4.91 28.90
CA LYS A 11 22.71 5.74 27.71
C LYS A 11 22.77 7.22 28.04
N VAL A 12 22.16 7.67 29.14
CA VAL A 12 22.22 9.07 29.58
C VAL A 12 23.65 9.52 29.85
N ARG A 13 24.44 8.71 30.59
CA ARG A 13 25.87 8.98 30.81
C ARG A 13 26.65 9.10 29.50
N LYS A 14 26.40 8.19 28.56
CA LYS A 14 27.06 8.20 27.25
C LYS A 14 26.69 9.44 26.44
N LYS A 15 25.43 9.86 26.46
CA LYS A 15 24.91 11.00 25.69
C LYS A 15 25.40 12.35 26.22
N THR A 16 25.48 12.50 27.54
CA THR A 16 25.89 13.76 28.19
C THR A 16 27.39 13.85 28.48
N GLY A 17 28.07 12.70 28.58
CA GLY A 17 29.44 12.63 29.10
C GLY A 17 29.53 12.88 30.61
N PHE A 18 28.40 12.94 31.33
CA PHE A 18 28.37 13.29 32.75
C PHE A 18 28.50 12.06 33.66
N SER A 19 29.13 12.28 34.82
CA SER A 19 29.10 11.33 35.93
C SER A 19 27.73 11.33 36.61
N ASP A 20 27.41 10.29 37.39
CA ASP A 20 26.16 10.25 38.18
C ASP A 20 26.01 11.48 39.08
N TYR A 21 27.11 11.94 39.69
CA TYR A 21 27.10 13.14 40.52
C TYR A 21 26.68 14.37 39.73
N LYS A 22 27.21 14.54 38.51
CA LYS A 22 26.88 15.70 37.67
C LYS A 22 25.46 15.59 37.09
N ILE A 23 25.01 14.38 36.73
CA ILE A 23 23.60 14.13 36.35
C ILE A 23 22.66 14.50 37.50
N ALA A 24 23.02 14.17 38.74
CA ALA A 24 22.23 14.49 39.92
C ALA A 24 22.01 16.01 40.09
N GLN A 25 23.07 16.80 39.89
CA GLN A 25 23.00 18.26 40.02
C GLN A 25 22.31 18.92 38.83
N GLU A 26 22.65 18.52 37.61
CA GLU A 26 22.14 19.16 36.39
C GLU A 26 20.64 18.93 36.20
N TYR A 27 20.15 17.74 36.54
CA TYR A 27 18.76 17.33 36.30
C TYR A 27 17.95 17.21 37.60
N ASP A 28 18.46 17.72 38.72
CA ASP A 28 17.82 17.70 40.05
C ASP A 28 17.33 16.29 40.47
N ILE A 29 18.14 15.27 40.21
CA ILE A 29 17.84 13.88 40.58
C ILE A 29 18.65 13.53 41.82
N ASN A 30 17.98 13.36 42.96
CA ASN A 30 18.64 12.98 44.20
C ASN A 30 19.51 11.70 44.02
N GLN A 31 20.75 11.72 44.54
CA GLN A 31 21.70 10.61 44.41
C GLN A 31 21.18 9.26 44.88
N SER A 32 20.29 9.26 45.88
CA SER A 32 19.64 8.02 46.34
C SER A 32 18.82 7.35 45.23
N ASN A 33 18.15 8.12 44.37
CA ASN A 33 17.41 7.59 43.22
C ASN A 33 18.36 7.08 42.14
N LEU A 34 19.44 7.82 41.81
CA LEU A 34 20.45 7.35 40.85
C LEU A 34 21.13 6.06 41.30
N SER A 35 21.38 5.89 42.59
CA SER A 35 21.90 4.63 43.15
C SER A 35 20.92 3.47 42.94
N LYS A 36 19.61 3.70 43.18
CA LYS A 36 18.56 2.70 42.91
C LYS A 36 18.50 2.35 41.42
N TYR A 37 18.58 3.32 40.51
CA TYR A 37 18.56 3.09 39.07
C TYR A 37 19.81 2.36 38.57
N LYS A 38 20.98 2.69 39.13
CA LYS A 38 22.25 1.99 38.85
C LYS A 38 22.21 0.53 39.29
N SER A 39 21.54 0.25 40.41
CA SER A 39 21.33 -1.12 40.89
C SER A 39 20.31 -1.91 40.04
N GLY A 40 19.47 -1.20 39.29
CA GLY A 40 18.43 -1.80 38.46
C GLY A 40 17.30 -2.47 39.25
N LYS A 41 17.18 -2.15 40.55
CA LYS A 41 16.18 -2.71 41.47
C LYS A 41 14.89 -1.89 41.57
N ALA A 42 14.85 -0.71 40.95
CA ALA A 42 13.70 0.18 40.95
C ALA A 42 13.44 0.68 39.53
N ALA A 43 12.17 0.83 39.15
CA ALA A 43 11.80 1.57 37.94
C ALA A 43 12.09 3.07 38.11
N LEU A 44 12.25 3.78 37.00
CA LEU A 44 12.27 5.24 37.01
C LEU A 44 10.92 5.77 37.53
N SER A 45 10.96 6.87 38.30
CA SER A 45 9.73 7.65 38.51
C SER A 45 9.30 8.27 37.18
N GLU A 46 8.04 8.69 37.07
CA GLU A 46 7.56 9.33 35.83
C GLU A 46 8.38 10.56 35.50
N THR A 47 8.62 11.46 36.47
CA THR A 47 9.46 12.65 36.28
C THR A 47 10.85 12.31 35.73
N HIS A 48 11.54 11.32 36.31
CA HIS A 48 12.89 10.96 35.85
C HIS A 48 12.86 10.22 34.50
N ALA A 49 11.82 9.44 34.22
CA ALA A 49 11.63 8.82 32.91
C ALA A 49 11.47 9.89 31.82
N TRP A 50 10.71 10.95 32.08
CA TRP A 50 10.58 12.10 31.18
C TRP A 50 11.90 12.84 30.98
N GLN A 51 12.65 13.11 32.06
CA GLN A 51 13.98 13.72 31.95
C GLN A 51 14.95 12.85 31.14
N PHE A 52 14.99 11.55 31.40
CA PHE A 52 15.86 10.63 30.65
C PHE A 52 15.45 10.55 29.18
N ALA A 53 14.15 10.49 28.90
CA ALA A 53 13.61 10.49 27.55
C ALA A 53 13.99 11.76 26.78
N SER A 54 13.89 12.93 27.42
CA SER A 54 14.31 14.21 26.86
C SER A 54 15.80 14.25 26.52
N ILE A 55 16.67 13.77 27.43
CA ILE A 55 18.13 13.70 27.18
C ILE A 55 18.46 12.77 26.01
N LEU A 56 17.75 11.65 25.92
CA LEU A 56 18.00 10.60 24.93
C LEU A 56 17.30 10.83 23.59
N ASN A 57 16.38 11.79 23.52
CA ASN A 57 15.50 12.04 22.38
C ASN A 57 14.68 10.80 21.98
N VAL A 58 14.00 10.19 22.95
CA VAL A 58 13.11 9.01 22.77
C VAL A 58 11.74 9.28 23.38
N ASN A 59 10.74 8.45 23.05
CA ASN A 59 9.38 8.62 23.58
C ASN A 59 9.35 8.37 25.12
N PRO A 60 8.92 9.35 25.94
CA PRO A 60 8.80 9.20 27.40
C PRO A 60 7.92 8.02 27.83
N ALA A 61 6.85 7.75 27.11
CA ALA A 61 5.96 6.63 27.40
C ALA A 61 6.67 5.28 27.24
N GLU A 62 7.56 5.17 26.26
CA GLU A 62 8.38 3.97 26.04
C GLU A 62 9.36 3.73 27.20
N VAL A 63 9.99 4.81 27.69
CA VAL A 63 10.91 4.74 28.85
C VAL A 63 10.16 4.32 30.11
N VAL A 64 8.98 4.91 30.37
CA VAL A 64 8.12 4.54 31.50
C VAL A 64 7.69 3.08 31.40
N ALA A 65 7.15 2.66 30.25
CA ALA A 65 6.61 1.31 30.09
C ALA A 65 7.70 0.23 30.19
N ASN A 66 8.86 0.44 29.54
CA ASN A 66 10.01 -0.47 29.64
C ASN A 66 10.50 -0.66 31.08
N THR A 67 10.68 0.44 31.83
CA THR A 67 11.22 0.39 33.20
C THR A 67 10.20 -0.18 34.20
N LYS A 68 8.91 0.13 34.03
CA LYS A 68 7.84 -0.43 34.87
C LYS A 68 7.54 -1.91 34.58
N LEU A 69 7.63 -2.35 33.31
CA LEU A 69 7.55 -3.77 32.94
C LEU A 69 8.66 -4.59 33.60
N GLU A 70 9.88 -4.09 33.53
CA GLU A 70 11.04 -4.73 34.15
C GLU A 70 10.83 -4.88 35.66
N HIS A 71 10.47 -3.79 36.34
CA HIS A 71 10.25 -3.83 37.78
C HIS A 71 9.11 -4.78 38.17
N ALA A 72 8.04 -4.87 37.36
CA ALA A 72 6.98 -5.85 37.58
C ALA A 72 7.49 -7.29 37.45
N LYS A 73 8.37 -7.58 36.49
CA LYS A 73 9.03 -8.90 36.34
C LYS A 73 9.94 -9.21 37.54
N LEU A 74 10.72 -8.23 38.02
CA LEU A 74 11.61 -8.38 39.18
C LEU A 74 10.86 -8.64 40.49
N THR A 75 9.68 -8.04 40.65
CA THR A 75 8.81 -8.22 41.83
C THR A 75 7.82 -9.37 41.68
N SER A 76 7.95 -10.19 40.63
CA SER A 76 7.05 -11.32 40.31
C SER A 76 5.57 -10.93 40.22
N ASN A 77 5.26 -9.67 39.89
CA ASN A 77 3.89 -9.17 39.76
C ASN A 77 3.37 -9.38 38.33
N LYS A 78 2.76 -10.56 38.10
CA LYS A 78 2.28 -10.99 36.77
C LYS A 78 1.26 -10.03 36.15
N SER A 79 0.34 -9.48 36.94
CA SER A 79 -0.70 -8.57 36.44
C SER A 79 -0.09 -7.26 35.89
N LYS A 80 0.80 -6.62 36.65
CA LYS A 80 1.51 -5.42 36.18
C LYS A 80 2.43 -5.72 35.01
N ALA A 81 3.08 -6.88 34.98
CA ALA A 81 3.92 -7.27 33.86
C ALA A 81 3.10 -7.42 32.57
N LYS A 82 1.91 -8.02 32.64
CA LYS A 82 1.00 -8.11 31.50
C LYS A 82 0.56 -6.71 31.03
N PHE A 83 0.08 -5.87 31.95
CA PHE A 83 -0.34 -4.50 31.63
C PHE A 83 0.75 -3.69 30.92
N TRP A 84 1.97 -3.65 31.45
CA TRP A 84 3.04 -2.88 30.83
C TRP A 84 3.58 -3.49 29.53
N GLN A 85 3.45 -4.80 29.34
CA GLN A 85 3.73 -5.43 28.05
C GLN A 85 2.71 -4.94 27.01
N GLU A 86 1.41 -4.96 27.32
CA GLU A 86 0.35 -4.42 26.46
C GLU A 86 0.57 -2.93 26.12
N GLN A 87 1.03 -2.11 27.08
CA GLN A 87 1.35 -0.71 26.80
C GLN A 87 2.57 -0.54 25.88
N ILE A 88 3.61 -1.38 26.00
CA ILE A 88 4.75 -1.36 25.08
C ILE A 88 4.29 -1.76 23.68
N ASP A 89 3.47 -2.82 23.59
CA ASP A 89 2.95 -3.30 22.31
C ASP A 89 2.09 -2.21 21.63
N ASN A 90 1.28 -1.47 22.40
CA ASN A 90 0.52 -0.32 21.91
C ASN A 90 1.40 0.87 21.50
N LEU A 91 2.50 1.13 22.21
CA LEU A 91 3.45 2.21 21.88
C LEU A 91 4.32 1.86 20.66
N SER A 92 4.65 0.58 20.45
CA SER A 92 5.27 0.15 19.18
C SER A 92 4.32 0.26 18.01
N ASN A 93 3.00 0.20 18.26
CA ASN A 93 1.96 0.42 17.28
C ASN A 93 1.58 1.90 17.11
N SER A 94 2.29 2.83 17.77
CA SER A 94 1.98 4.27 17.76
C SER A 94 2.81 5.12 16.81
N SER A 95 3.60 4.53 15.90
CA SER A 95 3.77 5.16 14.59
C SER A 95 2.41 5.03 13.90
N GLU A 96 1.75 6.12 13.53
CA GLU A 96 0.48 6.01 12.81
C GLU A 96 0.63 5.00 11.68
N SER A 97 -0.20 3.96 11.69
CA SER A 97 -0.19 2.96 10.64
C SER A 97 -0.38 3.67 9.31
N ILE A 98 0.39 3.28 8.30
CA ILE A 98 0.17 3.78 6.94
C ILE A 98 -1.31 3.60 6.57
N LYS A 99 -1.89 4.65 5.99
CA LYS A 99 -3.30 4.69 5.59
C LYS A 99 -3.33 4.63 4.09
N ILE A 100 -3.81 3.50 3.57
CA ILE A 100 -3.83 3.24 2.13
C ILE A 100 -5.28 3.21 1.68
N ASN A 101 -5.59 3.96 0.64
CA ASN A 101 -6.85 3.85 -0.08
C ASN A 101 -6.62 3.14 -1.41
N ILE A 102 -7.59 2.33 -1.82
CA ILE A 102 -7.65 1.68 -3.14
C ILE A 102 -8.76 2.36 -3.95
N ALA A 103 -8.45 2.72 -5.19
CA ALA A 103 -9.42 3.18 -6.18
C ALA A 103 -9.69 2.05 -7.18
N GLN A 104 -10.79 1.32 -6.99
CA GLN A 104 -11.32 0.37 -7.98
C GLN A 104 -12.20 1.17 -8.95
N ILE A 105 -11.64 1.55 -10.09
CA ILE A 105 -12.26 2.49 -11.04
C ILE A 105 -12.54 1.84 -12.39
N ASN A 106 -13.32 2.55 -13.21
CA ASN A 106 -13.71 2.18 -14.57
C ASN A 106 -13.15 3.16 -15.60
N PRO A 107 -11.86 3.04 -15.97
CA PRO A 107 -11.27 3.91 -16.98
C PRO A 107 -11.92 3.73 -18.35
N ILE A 108 -11.91 4.78 -19.16
CA ILE A 108 -12.35 4.75 -20.55
C ILE A 108 -11.11 4.74 -21.46
N VAL A 109 -11.02 3.78 -22.37
CA VAL A 109 -9.84 3.67 -23.25
C VAL A 109 -9.68 4.92 -24.10
N GLY A 110 -8.50 5.53 -24.04
CA GLY A 110 -8.14 6.72 -24.82
C GLY A 110 -8.64 8.06 -24.28
N ASP A 111 -9.55 8.07 -23.29
CA ASP A 111 -10.06 9.31 -22.69
C ASP A 111 -9.14 9.85 -21.58
N LEU A 112 -7.99 10.38 -22.02
CA LEU A 112 -6.96 10.89 -21.11
C LEU A 112 -7.46 11.99 -20.19
N ASN A 113 -8.37 12.85 -20.67
CA ASN A 113 -8.86 13.99 -19.90
C ASN A 113 -9.70 13.51 -18.71
N ASN A 114 -10.71 12.67 -18.96
CA ASN A 114 -11.59 12.20 -17.89
C ASN A 114 -10.87 11.24 -16.94
N ASN A 115 -10.00 10.37 -17.45
CA ASN A 115 -9.22 9.47 -16.60
C ASN A 115 -8.22 10.26 -15.72
N ALA A 116 -7.53 11.27 -16.27
CA ALA A 116 -6.63 12.12 -15.48
C ALA A 116 -7.40 12.90 -14.41
N GLN A 117 -8.56 13.47 -14.77
CA GLN A 117 -9.41 14.19 -13.84
C GLN A 117 -9.90 13.28 -12.70
N THR A 118 -10.29 12.04 -13.03
CA THR A 118 -10.67 11.02 -12.03
C THR A 118 -9.54 10.71 -11.07
N ILE A 119 -8.30 10.56 -11.57
CA ILE A 119 -7.12 10.34 -10.72
C ILE A 119 -6.91 11.55 -9.79
N ILE A 120 -7.00 12.77 -10.31
CA ILE A 120 -6.80 14.00 -9.54
C ILE A 120 -7.86 14.13 -8.45
N ASP A 121 -9.14 13.98 -8.78
CA ASP A 121 -10.24 14.21 -7.85
C ASP A 121 -10.26 13.17 -6.74
N LEU A 122 -10.11 11.88 -7.07
CA LEU A 122 -10.02 10.83 -6.06
C LEU A 122 -8.76 10.96 -5.19
N SER A 123 -7.66 11.48 -5.74
CA SER A 123 -6.45 11.76 -4.94
C SER A 123 -6.66 12.89 -3.95
N ARG A 124 -7.44 13.92 -4.32
CA ARG A 124 -7.81 15.02 -3.41
C ARG A 124 -8.74 14.51 -2.32
N GLU A 125 -9.76 13.74 -2.66
CA GLU A 125 -10.66 13.11 -1.68
C GLU A 125 -9.91 12.19 -0.71
N ALA A 126 -8.99 11.37 -1.22
CA ALA A 126 -8.14 10.52 -0.40
C ALA A 126 -7.25 11.34 0.55
N TYR A 127 -6.67 12.44 0.06
CA TYR A 127 -5.87 13.35 0.89
C TYR A 127 -6.72 14.01 1.99
N GLU A 128 -7.91 14.50 1.65
CA GLU A 128 -8.84 15.12 2.61
C GLU A 128 -9.34 14.14 3.68
N SER A 129 -9.44 12.85 3.35
CA SER A 129 -9.74 11.77 4.30
C SER A 129 -8.52 11.27 5.10
N GLY A 130 -7.34 11.86 4.86
CA GLY A 130 -6.11 11.57 5.59
C GLY A 130 -5.37 10.32 5.10
N ALA A 131 -5.61 9.87 3.87
CA ALA A 131 -4.84 8.79 3.27
C ALA A 131 -3.40 9.24 2.97
N HIS A 132 -2.46 8.34 3.23
CA HIS A 132 -1.04 8.54 2.94
C HIS A 132 -0.66 8.06 1.53
N LEU A 133 -1.42 7.09 1.01
CA LEU A 133 -1.22 6.50 -0.31
C LEU A 133 -2.58 6.20 -0.95
N LEU A 134 -2.79 6.65 -2.19
CA LEU A 134 -3.89 6.21 -3.04
C LEU A 134 -3.36 5.38 -4.21
N VAL A 135 -4.02 4.27 -4.51
CA VAL A 135 -3.57 3.33 -5.55
C VAL A 135 -4.66 3.04 -6.56
N PHE A 136 -4.31 3.09 -7.84
CA PHE A 136 -5.18 2.84 -8.98
C PHE A 136 -4.78 1.58 -9.75
N PRO A 137 -5.65 1.06 -10.65
CA PRO A 137 -5.37 -0.13 -11.45
C PRO A 137 -4.27 0.06 -12.52
N GLU A 138 -3.94 -1.04 -13.20
CA GLU A 138 -3.05 -1.06 -14.37
C GLU A 138 -3.61 -0.19 -15.50
N LEU A 139 -2.72 0.56 -16.15
CA LEU A 139 -3.05 1.51 -17.23
C LEU A 139 -4.25 2.44 -16.95
N ALA A 140 -4.55 2.73 -15.67
CA ALA A 140 -5.66 3.55 -15.24
C ALA A 140 -5.79 4.92 -15.96
N LEU A 141 -4.67 5.54 -16.35
CA LEU A 141 -4.70 6.82 -17.06
C LEU A 141 -5.26 6.69 -18.49
N ILE A 142 -4.99 5.58 -19.16
CA ILE A 142 -5.30 5.41 -20.58
C ILE A 142 -6.41 4.39 -20.85
N GLY A 143 -6.83 3.64 -19.83
CA GLY A 143 -7.71 2.49 -19.94
C GLY A 143 -7.03 1.23 -20.49
N TYR A 144 -7.70 0.10 -20.35
CA TYR A 144 -7.17 -1.19 -20.79
C TYR A 144 -8.25 -2.07 -21.44
N PRO A 145 -7.93 -2.80 -22.53
CA PRO A 145 -6.71 -2.67 -23.35
C PRO A 145 -6.80 -1.48 -24.32
N PRO A 146 -5.73 -0.70 -24.52
CA PRO A 146 -5.69 0.39 -25.51
C PRO A 146 -5.28 -0.05 -26.92
N GLU A 147 -4.77 -1.28 -27.08
CA GLU A 147 -4.32 -1.86 -28.34
C GLU A 147 -3.38 -0.94 -29.16
N ASP A 148 -3.58 -0.84 -30.47
CA ASP A 148 -2.75 -0.08 -31.40
C ASP A 148 -2.74 1.44 -31.15
N LEU A 149 -3.53 1.99 -30.21
CA LEU A 149 -3.32 3.37 -29.71
C LEU A 149 -1.90 3.55 -29.16
N LEU A 150 -1.32 2.49 -28.58
CA LEU A 150 0.05 2.50 -28.06
C LEU A 150 1.11 2.71 -29.15
N LEU A 151 0.77 2.44 -30.42
CA LEU A 151 1.67 2.65 -31.56
C LEU A 151 1.61 4.09 -32.11
N ARG A 152 0.73 4.94 -31.57
CA ARG A 152 0.59 6.34 -32.00
C ARG A 152 1.47 7.25 -31.14
N GLU A 153 2.58 7.72 -31.68
CA GLU A 153 3.51 8.62 -30.98
C GLU A 153 2.81 9.84 -30.37
N GLY A 154 1.94 10.51 -31.13
CA GLY A 154 1.20 11.67 -30.62
C GLY A 154 0.21 11.35 -29.50
N PHE A 155 -0.22 10.09 -29.34
CA PHE A 155 -0.99 9.66 -28.16
C PHE A 155 -0.07 9.49 -26.95
N ILE A 156 1.11 8.87 -27.12
CA ILE A 156 2.11 8.74 -26.06
C ILE A 156 2.59 10.11 -25.56
N ASP A 157 2.79 11.08 -26.45
CA ASP A 157 3.15 12.46 -26.08
C ASP A 157 2.04 13.12 -25.21
N GLN A 158 0.78 12.82 -25.48
CA GLN A 158 -0.35 13.28 -24.67
C GLN A 158 -0.38 12.58 -23.31
N VAL A 159 -0.08 11.28 -23.25
CA VAL A 159 0.02 10.54 -21.98
C VAL A 159 1.08 11.18 -21.08
N GLU A 160 2.28 11.44 -21.60
CA GLU A 160 3.37 12.09 -20.85
C GLU A 160 2.96 13.47 -20.33
N SER A 161 2.27 14.25 -21.17
CA SER A 161 1.71 15.55 -20.78
C SER A 161 0.64 15.43 -19.69
N SER A 162 -0.23 14.42 -19.76
CA SER A 162 -1.26 14.15 -18.76
C SER A 162 -0.67 13.67 -17.43
N VAL A 163 0.37 12.85 -17.44
CA VAL A 163 1.11 12.47 -16.21
C VAL A 163 1.65 13.72 -15.52
N GLU A 164 2.26 14.62 -16.29
CA GLU A 164 2.80 15.86 -15.72
C GLU A 164 1.70 16.79 -15.23
N HIS A 165 0.58 16.87 -15.95
CA HIS A 165 -0.59 17.59 -15.47
C HIS A 165 -1.08 17.04 -14.11
N ILE A 166 -1.27 15.72 -13.99
CA ILE A 166 -1.63 15.06 -12.72
C ILE A 166 -0.63 15.45 -11.63
N ARG A 167 0.68 15.31 -11.89
CA ARG A 167 1.74 15.66 -10.93
C ARG A 167 1.59 17.07 -10.35
N THR A 168 1.25 18.06 -11.18
CA THR A 168 1.07 19.45 -10.74
C THR A 168 -0.22 19.71 -9.97
N GLN A 169 -1.21 18.81 -10.06
CA GLN A 169 -2.53 18.97 -9.45
C GLN A 169 -2.69 18.22 -8.13
N LEU A 170 -1.77 17.29 -7.82
CA LEU A 170 -1.80 16.46 -6.62
C LEU A 170 -1.30 17.22 -5.38
N PRO A 171 -1.89 16.98 -4.19
CA PRO A 171 -1.34 17.46 -2.93
C PRO A 171 0.06 16.87 -2.66
N GLU A 172 0.98 17.65 -2.09
CA GLU A 172 2.37 17.20 -1.88
C GLU A 172 2.50 16.05 -0.85
N ASP A 173 1.60 16.00 0.13
CA ASP A 173 1.66 15.11 1.29
C ASP A 173 1.01 13.73 1.06
N ILE A 174 0.35 13.50 -0.08
CA ILE A 174 -0.16 12.19 -0.47
C ILE A 174 0.74 11.55 -1.53
N SER A 175 0.99 10.25 -1.40
CA SER A 175 1.58 9.45 -2.48
C SER A 175 0.49 8.90 -3.38
N VAL A 176 0.66 8.94 -4.69
CA VAL A 176 -0.31 8.41 -5.66
C VAL A 176 0.38 7.43 -6.59
N LEU A 177 -0.17 6.23 -6.71
CA LEU A 177 0.34 5.15 -7.54
C LEU A 177 -0.70 4.75 -8.60
N PHE A 178 -0.40 4.93 -9.88
CA PHE A 178 -1.35 4.62 -10.97
C PHE A 178 -0.65 4.06 -12.21
N GLY A 179 -1.37 3.31 -13.03
CA GLY A 179 -0.84 2.74 -14.26
C GLY A 179 -0.93 3.68 -15.47
N ALA A 180 0.12 3.73 -16.28
CA ALA A 180 0.17 4.39 -17.60
C ALA A 180 1.37 3.85 -18.41
N PRO A 181 1.39 3.96 -19.75
CA PRO A 181 2.58 3.64 -20.50
C PRO A 181 3.67 4.70 -20.25
N SER A 182 4.93 4.28 -20.17
CA SER A 182 6.09 5.18 -20.10
C SER A 182 7.05 4.89 -21.24
N ARG A 183 7.74 5.94 -21.71
CA ARG A 183 8.73 5.84 -22.78
C ARG A 183 10.12 6.14 -22.22
N VAL A 184 11.06 5.20 -22.40
CA VAL A 184 12.46 5.32 -21.96
C VAL A 184 13.35 4.83 -23.09
N ASP A 185 14.30 5.66 -23.52
CA ASP A 185 15.28 5.34 -24.58
C ASP A 185 14.65 4.81 -25.88
N GLY A 186 13.46 5.29 -26.23
CA GLY A 186 12.71 4.89 -27.43
C GLY A 186 11.88 3.60 -27.27
N CYS A 187 11.97 2.93 -26.12
CA CYS A 187 11.14 1.78 -25.77
C CYS A 187 9.91 2.22 -24.97
N LEU A 188 8.79 1.53 -25.17
CA LEU A 188 7.56 1.74 -24.42
C LEU A 188 7.39 0.64 -23.36
N TYR A 189 6.91 1.01 -22.17
CA TYR A 189 6.74 0.10 -21.04
C TYR A 189 5.36 0.26 -20.42
N ASN A 190 4.68 -0.85 -20.12
CA ASN A 190 3.53 -0.85 -19.22
C ASN A 190 4.04 -0.54 -17.80
N SER A 191 3.65 0.63 -17.26
CA SER A 191 4.33 1.19 -16.09
C SER A 191 3.38 1.59 -14.97
N ALA A 192 3.87 1.49 -13.75
CA ALA A 192 3.23 2.06 -12.57
C ALA A 192 3.99 3.33 -12.18
N TYR A 193 3.30 4.46 -12.25
CA TYR A 193 3.80 5.77 -11.89
C TYR A 193 3.53 6.03 -10.40
N LEU A 194 4.60 6.24 -9.64
CA LEU A 194 4.54 6.77 -8.29
C LEU A 194 4.82 8.27 -8.33
N ILE A 195 3.82 9.07 -7.93
CA ILE A 195 3.99 10.48 -7.63
C ILE A 195 4.05 10.65 -6.12
N GLN A 196 5.17 11.15 -5.61
CA GLN A 196 5.40 11.34 -4.18
C GLN A 196 6.24 12.60 -3.98
N GLN A 197 5.78 13.54 -3.16
CA GLN A 197 6.46 14.82 -2.91
C GLN A 197 6.80 15.56 -4.21
N GLY A 198 5.88 15.55 -5.18
CA GLY A 198 6.07 16.17 -6.49
C GLY A 198 7.08 15.47 -7.40
N HIS A 199 7.68 14.35 -6.99
CA HIS A 199 8.60 13.55 -7.81
C HIS A 199 7.90 12.37 -8.46
N VAL A 200 8.23 12.11 -9.73
CA VAL A 200 7.75 10.95 -10.48
C VAL A 200 8.81 9.87 -10.50
N ARG A 201 8.40 8.64 -10.21
CA ARG A 201 9.21 7.43 -10.39
C ARG A 201 8.35 6.35 -11.03
N THR A 202 8.96 5.43 -11.76
CA THR A 202 8.24 4.39 -12.50
C THR A 202 8.77 3.00 -12.18
N TYR A 203 7.86 2.05 -12.06
CA TYR A 203 8.11 0.62 -12.22
C TYR A 203 7.66 0.18 -13.61
N HIS A 204 8.39 -0.74 -14.24
CA HIS A 204 8.03 -1.29 -15.55
C HIS A 204 7.70 -2.78 -15.40
N LYS A 205 6.53 -3.19 -15.93
CA LYS A 205 6.05 -4.58 -15.90
C LYS A 205 7.10 -5.51 -16.51
N GLN A 206 7.44 -6.59 -15.80
CA GLN A 206 8.53 -7.49 -16.20
C GLN A 206 8.03 -8.65 -17.06
N HIS A 207 6.85 -9.17 -16.73
CA HIS A 207 6.20 -10.26 -17.45
C HIS A 207 5.07 -9.72 -18.33
N LEU A 208 5.29 -9.78 -19.64
CA LEU A 208 4.33 -9.32 -20.65
C LEU A 208 3.51 -10.52 -21.18
N PRO A 209 2.22 -10.66 -20.81
CA PRO A 209 1.38 -11.73 -21.34
C PRO A 209 1.19 -11.55 -22.85
N ASN A 210 1.33 -12.66 -23.59
CA ASN A 210 1.13 -12.71 -25.04
C ASN A 210 0.37 -13.98 -25.45
N TYR A 211 -0.71 -14.26 -24.71
CA TYR A 211 -1.56 -15.44 -24.85
C TYR A 211 -3.02 -15.07 -24.58
N GLY A 212 -3.96 -15.84 -25.12
CA GLY A 212 -5.39 -15.58 -24.94
C GLY A 212 -5.79 -14.23 -25.55
N VAL A 213 -6.23 -13.31 -24.71
CA VAL A 213 -6.68 -11.96 -25.09
C VAL A 213 -5.59 -10.89 -24.97
N PHE A 214 -4.36 -11.29 -24.64
CA PHE A 214 -3.25 -10.37 -24.40
C PHE A 214 -2.20 -10.45 -25.50
N ASP A 215 -1.77 -9.29 -26.00
CA ASP A 215 -0.70 -9.12 -26.98
C ASP A 215 0.35 -8.08 -26.52
N GLU A 216 0.71 -8.06 -25.24
CA GLU A 216 1.53 -6.97 -24.69
C GLU A 216 2.94 -6.88 -25.29
N LYS A 217 3.51 -7.99 -25.78
CA LYS A 217 4.83 -7.98 -26.46
C LYS A 217 4.79 -7.31 -27.84
N ARG A 218 3.61 -7.01 -28.36
CA ARG A 218 3.45 -6.16 -29.55
C ARG A 218 3.78 -4.71 -29.25
N TYR A 219 3.52 -4.24 -28.03
CA TYR A 219 3.52 -2.83 -27.68
C TYR A 219 4.63 -2.44 -26.71
N PHE A 220 5.00 -3.34 -25.80
CA PHE A 220 5.87 -3.03 -24.68
C PHE A 220 7.13 -3.89 -24.66
N GLU A 221 8.21 -3.30 -24.13
CA GLU A 221 9.40 -4.01 -23.70
C GLU A 221 9.26 -4.41 -22.22
N PRO A 222 9.83 -5.55 -21.79
CA PRO A 222 9.78 -5.97 -20.39
C PRO A 222 10.72 -5.11 -19.54
N GLY A 223 10.25 -4.74 -18.35
CA GLY A 223 11.11 -4.23 -17.27
C GLY A 223 12.06 -5.29 -16.72
N SER A 224 13.03 -4.87 -15.92
CA SER A 224 14.00 -5.79 -15.28
C SER A 224 14.27 -5.52 -13.81
N ASP A 225 13.94 -4.32 -13.31
CA ASP A 225 14.24 -3.90 -11.96
C ASP A 225 13.03 -4.03 -11.03
N ALA A 226 13.27 -4.46 -9.80
CA ALA A 226 12.27 -4.36 -8.74
C ALA A 226 12.16 -2.92 -8.24
N PHE A 227 10.95 -2.51 -7.87
CA PHE A 227 10.66 -1.15 -7.41
C PHE A 227 10.09 -1.18 -6.00
N VAL A 228 10.82 -0.57 -5.07
CA VAL A 228 10.41 -0.41 -3.67
C VAL A 228 10.51 1.06 -3.27
N PHE A 229 9.45 1.57 -2.65
CA PHE A 229 9.43 2.92 -2.08
C PHE A 229 9.02 2.87 -0.61
N GLU A 230 9.28 3.95 0.12
CA GLU A 230 8.84 4.11 1.50
C GLU A 230 7.68 5.10 1.57
N CYS A 231 6.65 4.76 2.34
CA CYS A 231 5.55 5.64 2.69
C CYS A 231 5.23 5.43 4.17
N GLN A 232 5.25 6.48 4.98
CA GLN A 232 5.07 6.39 6.44
C GLN A 232 5.88 5.26 7.09
N GLN A 233 7.20 5.23 6.83
CA GLN A 233 8.15 4.23 7.35
C GLN A 233 7.86 2.77 6.94
N THR A 234 6.88 2.56 6.06
CA THR A 234 6.53 1.25 5.51
C THR A 234 7.14 1.11 4.12
N LYS A 235 7.88 0.02 3.90
CA LYS A 235 8.46 -0.30 2.59
C LYS A 235 7.46 -1.05 1.72
N ILE A 236 7.17 -0.52 0.54
CA ILE A 236 6.14 -1.02 -0.37
C ILE A 236 6.79 -1.39 -1.70
N GLY A 237 6.63 -2.64 -2.10
CA GLY A 237 7.00 -3.12 -3.42
C GLY A 237 5.86 -3.01 -4.42
N VAL A 238 6.16 -2.74 -5.67
CA VAL A 238 5.17 -2.64 -6.75
C VAL A 238 5.42 -3.71 -7.80
N VAL A 239 4.34 -4.35 -8.24
CA VAL A 239 4.31 -5.27 -9.37
C VAL A 239 3.06 -4.97 -10.22
N ILE A 240 3.04 -5.42 -11.48
CA ILE A 240 1.88 -5.21 -12.36
C ILE A 240 1.38 -6.56 -12.90
N CYS A 241 0.13 -6.88 -12.59
CA CYS A 241 -0.64 -8.00 -13.12
C CYS A 241 0.11 -9.32 -13.23
N GLU A 242 0.55 -9.70 -14.44
CA GLU A 242 1.24 -10.96 -14.74
C GLU A 242 2.48 -11.17 -13.86
N ASP A 243 3.15 -10.09 -13.42
CA ASP A 243 4.28 -10.17 -12.48
C ASP A 243 3.92 -10.88 -11.17
N ALA A 244 2.67 -10.76 -10.71
CA ALA A 244 2.20 -11.38 -9.48
C ALA A 244 1.90 -12.88 -9.63
N TRP A 245 1.83 -13.40 -10.85
CA TRP A 245 1.72 -14.84 -11.13
C TRP A 245 3.08 -15.53 -11.07
N GLU A 246 4.15 -14.75 -11.23
CA GLU A 246 5.53 -15.20 -11.24
C GLU A 246 6.19 -15.02 -9.87
N SER A 247 7.14 -15.90 -9.55
CA SER A 247 7.79 -15.85 -8.24
C SER A 247 8.84 -14.75 -8.14
N ALA A 248 9.55 -14.47 -9.23
CA ALA A 248 10.73 -13.61 -9.24
C ALA A 248 10.45 -12.13 -8.93
N PRO A 249 9.46 -11.45 -9.53
CA PRO A 249 9.26 -10.00 -9.32
C PRO A 249 8.91 -9.68 -7.85
N VAL A 250 8.01 -10.47 -7.26
CA VAL A 250 7.62 -10.34 -5.85
C VAL A 250 8.80 -10.60 -4.93
N ALA A 251 9.54 -11.69 -5.15
CA ALA A 251 10.71 -12.02 -4.34
C ALA A 251 11.80 -10.95 -4.43
N ALA A 252 12.02 -10.36 -5.61
CA ALA A 252 12.99 -9.30 -5.82
C ALA A 252 12.64 -8.04 -5.00
N ALA A 253 11.37 -7.62 -4.98
CA ALA A 253 10.92 -6.50 -4.15
C ALA A 253 11.06 -6.81 -2.63
N VAL A 254 10.71 -8.02 -2.20
CA VAL A 254 10.86 -8.45 -0.80
C VAL A 254 12.33 -8.51 -0.37
N ASN A 255 13.23 -8.96 -1.26
CA ASN A 255 14.67 -8.95 -1.01
C ASN A 255 15.25 -7.52 -0.86
N GLN A 256 14.57 -6.50 -1.40
CA GLN A 256 14.89 -5.08 -1.16
C GLN A 256 14.23 -4.53 0.12
N GLY A 257 13.50 -5.37 0.86
CA GLY A 257 12.89 -5.06 2.15
C GLY A 257 11.43 -4.63 2.09
N ALA A 258 10.71 -4.88 0.99
CA ALA A 258 9.27 -4.64 0.93
C ALA A 258 8.53 -5.47 1.99
N GLN A 259 7.66 -4.81 2.75
CA GLN A 259 6.79 -5.39 3.78
C GLN A 259 5.36 -5.60 3.26
N THR A 260 5.00 -4.83 2.24
CA THR A 260 3.73 -4.92 1.52
C THR A 260 4.02 -4.89 0.02
N ILE A 261 3.33 -5.74 -0.74
CA ILE A 261 3.35 -5.73 -2.20
C ILE A 261 2.03 -5.17 -2.71
N ILE A 262 2.09 -4.28 -3.68
CA ILE A 262 0.94 -3.75 -4.38
C ILE A 262 1.01 -4.24 -5.82
N SER A 263 -0.04 -4.94 -6.25
CA SER A 263 -0.23 -5.35 -7.63
C SER A 263 -1.31 -4.48 -8.28
N LEU A 264 -0.94 -3.79 -9.35
CA LEU A 264 -1.87 -3.06 -10.22
C LEU A 264 -2.34 -4.02 -11.32
N ASN A 265 -3.65 -4.15 -11.53
CA ASN A 265 -4.19 -5.14 -12.47
C ASN A 265 -5.30 -4.55 -13.34
N ALA A 266 -5.32 -4.98 -14.60
CA ALA A 266 -6.48 -4.98 -15.47
C ALA A 266 -6.74 -6.45 -15.87
N SER A 267 -7.12 -7.27 -14.89
CA SER A 267 -7.37 -8.69 -15.07
C SER A 267 -8.82 -8.91 -15.51
N PRO A 268 -9.08 -9.38 -16.74
CA PRO A 268 -10.43 -9.56 -17.23
C PRO A 268 -11.14 -10.70 -16.50
N PHE A 269 -12.46 -10.55 -16.43
CA PHE A 269 -13.40 -11.52 -15.91
C PHE A 269 -13.40 -12.78 -16.77
N GLN A 270 -13.31 -13.91 -16.08
CA GLN A 270 -13.61 -15.22 -16.63
C GLN A 270 -14.21 -16.04 -15.49
N LEU A 271 -15.13 -16.94 -15.82
CA LEU A 271 -15.69 -17.88 -14.84
C LEU A 271 -14.56 -18.63 -14.10
N GLY A 272 -14.59 -18.55 -12.76
CA GLY A 272 -13.59 -19.18 -11.90
C GLY A 272 -12.23 -18.46 -11.83
N LYS A 273 -12.07 -17.28 -12.44
CA LYS A 273 -10.80 -16.53 -12.41
C LYS A 273 -10.49 -15.97 -11.02
N HIS A 274 -11.49 -15.47 -10.28
CA HIS A 274 -11.26 -14.89 -8.96
C HIS A 274 -10.60 -15.87 -7.96
N PRO A 275 -11.09 -17.12 -7.78
CA PRO A 275 -10.37 -18.12 -6.98
C PRO A 275 -8.93 -18.40 -7.46
N GLN A 276 -8.66 -18.32 -8.77
CA GLN A 276 -7.30 -18.48 -9.30
C GLN A 276 -6.40 -17.31 -8.90
N ARG A 277 -6.90 -16.07 -8.96
CA ARG A 277 -6.19 -14.87 -8.48
C ARG A 277 -5.85 -15.01 -7.00
N ILE A 278 -6.83 -15.36 -6.16
CA ILE A 278 -6.61 -15.60 -4.72
C ILE A 278 -5.51 -16.65 -4.52
N LYS A 279 -5.60 -17.80 -5.19
CA LYS A 279 -4.61 -18.89 -5.04
C LYS A 279 -3.20 -18.47 -5.45
N ALA A 280 -3.06 -17.75 -6.56
CA ALA A 280 -1.77 -17.23 -7.01
C ALA A 280 -1.16 -16.29 -5.97
N ILE A 281 -1.95 -15.33 -5.45
CA ILE A 281 -1.48 -14.39 -4.44
C ILE A 281 -1.20 -15.06 -3.09
N GLN A 282 -2.02 -16.02 -2.66
CA GLN A 282 -1.75 -16.84 -1.47
C GLN A 282 -0.39 -17.54 -1.57
N GLN A 283 -0.04 -18.03 -2.76
CA GLN A 283 1.26 -18.62 -2.99
C GLN A 283 2.38 -17.58 -2.84
N ARG A 284 2.26 -16.39 -3.46
CA ARG A 284 3.24 -15.30 -3.33
C ARG A 284 3.43 -14.88 -1.86
N VAL A 285 2.33 -14.71 -1.12
CA VAL A 285 2.32 -14.37 0.31
C VAL A 285 2.98 -15.47 1.14
N SER A 286 2.66 -16.74 0.88
CA SER A 286 3.23 -17.85 1.63
C SER A 286 4.75 -17.97 1.44
N GLU A 287 5.23 -17.76 0.22
CA GLU A 287 6.66 -17.83 -0.13
C GLU A 287 7.47 -16.69 0.50
N ASN A 288 6.87 -15.50 0.63
CA ASN A 288 7.61 -14.29 1.03
C ASN A 288 7.25 -13.72 2.40
N LYS A 289 6.17 -14.20 3.04
CA LYS A 289 5.62 -13.69 4.32
C LYS A 289 5.40 -12.17 4.29
N VAL A 290 4.73 -11.71 3.24
CA VAL A 290 4.52 -10.30 2.92
C VAL A 290 3.02 -9.99 2.85
N ASN A 291 2.61 -8.78 3.24
CA ASN A 291 1.24 -8.33 2.96
C ASN A 291 1.08 -8.12 1.45
N PHE A 292 -0.12 -8.29 0.92
CA PHE A 292 -0.39 -8.17 -0.50
C PHE A 292 -1.69 -7.43 -0.77
N ILE A 293 -1.62 -6.38 -1.58
CA ILE A 293 -2.76 -5.58 -2.03
C ILE A 293 -2.93 -5.82 -3.54
N TYR A 294 -4.04 -6.43 -3.92
CA TYR A 294 -4.40 -6.71 -5.31
C TYR A 294 -5.52 -5.78 -5.75
N ILE A 295 -5.24 -4.91 -6.71
CA ILE A 295 -6.19 -3.89 -7.18
C ILE A 295 -6.50 -4.17 -8.63
N ASN A 296 -7.78 -4.29 -8.95
CA ASN A 296 -8.24 -4.59 -10.29
C ASN A 296 -9.13 -3.46 -10.83
N ALA A 297 -9.04 -3.22 -12.14
CA ALA A 297 -10.01 -2.39 -12.84
C ALA A 297 -11.41 -3.03 -12.79
N VAL A 298 -12.43 -2.21 -13.02
CA VAL A 298 -13.81 -2.66 -13.19
C VAL A 298 -14.42 -2.02 -14.44
N GLY A 299 -15.32 -2.69 -15.13
CA GLY A 299 -16.04 -2.13 -16.28
C GLY A 299 -15.96 -2.97 -17.55
N GLY A 300 -16.80 -2.67 -18.52
CA GLY A 300 -16.74 -3.20 -19.88
C GLY A 300 -15.78 -2.40 -20.75
N GLN A 301 -14.98 -3.10 -21.56
CA GLN A 301 -14.21 -2.54 -22.67
C GLN A 301 -14.33 -3.49 -23.86
N ASP A 302 -15.09 -3.08 -24.87
CA ASP A 302 -15.40 -3.88 -26.05
C ASP A 302 -15.83 -5.31 -25.68
N GLU A 303 -15.02 -6.33 -26.00
CA GLU A 303 -15.33 -7.73 -25.71
C GLU A 303 -15.01 -8.16 -24.26
N LEU A 304 -14.24 -7.36 -23.52
CA LEU A 304 -13.78 -7.70 -22.19
C LEU A 304 -14.62 -7.04 -21.10
N VAL A 305 -14.70 -7.72 -19.96
CA VAL A 305 -15.26 -7.18 -18.73
C VAL A 305 -14.20 -7.30 -17.66
N PHE A 306 -13.98 -6.26 -16.88
CA PHE A 306 -13.17 -6.29 -15.67
C PHE A 306 -14.13 -6.33 -14.48
N ASP A 307 -13.95 -7.32 -13.62
CA ASP A 307 -14.87 -7.61 -12.52
C ASP A 307 -14.57 -6.83 -11.25
N GLY A 308 -13.52 -6.01 -11.20
CA GLY A 308 -13.06 -5.42 -9.95
C GLY A 308 -12.67 -6.54 -8.98
N GLY A 309 -13.36 -6.62 -7.85
CA GLY A 309 -13.11 -7.67 -6.86
C GLY A 309 -11.72 -7.56 -6.21
N SER A 310 -11.18 -6.34 -6.14
CA SER A 310 -9.91 -6.05 -5.49
C SER A 310 -9.87 -6.63 -4.08
N PHE A 311 -8.72 -7.12 -3.63
CA PHE A 311 -8.61 -7.79 -2.34
C PHE A 311 -7.26 -7.52 -1.68
N VAL A 312 -7.22 -7.71 -0.36
CA VAL A 312 -6.01 -7.55 0.45
C VAL A 312 -5.80 -8.81 1.29
N MET A 313 -4.56 -9.25 1.33
CA MET A 313 -4.11 -10.40 2.08
C MET A 313 -3.03 -9.98 3.07
N ASP A 314 -3.15 -10.41 4.32
CA ASP A 314 -2.08 -10.22 5.29
C ASP A 314 -0.93 -11.22 5.05
N ALA A 315 0.20 -10.99 5.71
CA ALA A 315 1.38 -11.86 5.64
C ALA A 315 1.16 -13.31 6.11
N SER A 316 0.02 -13.61 6.75
CA SER A 316 -0.38 -14.96 7.13
C SER A 316 -1.16 -15.71 6.05
N GLY A 317 -1.56 -15.02 4.98
CA GLY A 317 -2.36 -15.57 3.87
C GLY A 317 -3.86 -15.41 4.06
N VAL A 318 -4.30 -14.62 5.05
CA VAL A 318 -5.72 -14.37 5.33
C VAL A 318 -6.18 -13.14 4.53
N ILE A 319 -7.32 -13.28 3.85
CA ILE A 319 -7.97 -12.16 3.17
C ILE A 319 -8.59 -11.24 4.24
N THR A 320 -8.11 -10.00 4.30
CA THR A 320 -8.61 -8.98 5.22
C THR A 320 -9.61 -8.05 4.54
N HIS A 321 -9.52 -7.91 3.22
CA HIS A 321 -10.43 -7.12 2.41
C HIS A 321 -10.79 -7.85 1.13
N GLN A 322 -12.06 -7.78 0.75
CA GLN A 322 -12.62 -8.24 -0.51
C GLN A 322 -13.65 -7.21 -0.97
N LEU A 323 -13.26 -6.37 -1.93
CA LEU A 323 -14.12 -5.32 -2.48
C LEU A 323 -15.22 -5.90 -3.39
N PRO A 324 -16.29 -5.13 -3.66
CA PRO A 324 -17.39 -5.57 -4.50
C PRO A 324 -16.93 -5.91 -5.92
N PHE A 325 -17.64 -6.86 -6.54
CA PHE A 325 -17.49 -7.15 -7.97
C PHE A 325 -18.38 -6.22 -8.79
N PHE A 326 -17.95 -5.92 -10.01
CA PHE A 326 -18.73 -5.18 -11.01
C PHE A 326 -19.19 -3.77 -10.56
N GLN A 327 -18.52 -3.18 -9.57
CA GLN A 327 -18.81 -1.85 -9.04
C GLN A 327 -17.54 -1.03 -8.86
N THR A 328 -17.60 0.26 -9.16
CA THR A 328 -16.53 1.20 -8.82
C THR A 328 -16.59 1.55 -7.33
N THR A 329 -15.45 1.68 -6.68
CA THR A 329 -15.39 2.12 -5.27
C THR A 329 -14.01 2.70 -4.92
N ILE A 330 -14.00 3.63 -3.97
CA ILE A 330 -12.80 4.01 -3.22
C ILE A 330 -12.92 3.43 -1.82
N HIS A 331 -11.91 2.69 -1.38
CA HIS A 331 -11.97 1.99 -0.08
C HIS A 331 -10.71 2.22 0.73
N SER A 332 -10.87 2.59 2.01
CA SER A 332 -9.78 2.74 2.96
C SER A 332 -9.45 1.41 3.63
N LEU A 333 -8.18 1.00 3.59
CA LEU A 333 -7.71 -0.26 4.17
C LEU A 333 -7.64 -0.27 5.70
N ASP A 334 -7.88 0.86 6.35
CA ASP A 334 -8.05 0.94 7.80
C ASP A 334 -9.38 0.30 8.25
N GLN A 335 -10.32 0.10 7.32
CA GLN A 335 -11.63 -0.46 7.57
C GLN A 335 -11.78 -1.81 6.85
N PRO A 336 -11.70 -2.94 7.58
CA PRO A 336 -11.95 -4.25 6.99
C PRO A 336 -13.31 -4.31 6.29
N PHE A 337 -13.31 -4.87 5.09
CA PHE A 337 -14.53 -5.05 4.28
C PHE A 337 -14.46 -6.38 3.55
N LEU A 338 -15.42 -7.26 3.80
CA LEU A 338 -15.47 -8.61 3.20
C LEU A 338 -16.79 -8.79 2.46
N GLN A 339 -16.79 -8.54 1.15
CA GLN A 339 -17.90 -8.91 0.28
C GLN A 339 -18.09 -10.43 0.29
N ASP A 340 -19.34 -10.89 0.33
CA ASP A 340 -19.64 -12.30 0.12
C ASP A 340 -19.31 -12.71 -1.32
N THR A 341 -18.46 -13.71 -1.46
CA THR A 341 -18.03 -14.26 -2.75
C THR A 341 -18.83 -15.51 -3.15
N ASN A 342 -19.78 -15.97 -2.34
CA ASN A 342 -20.58 -17.18 -2.57
C ASN A 342 -21.84 -16.90 -3.40
N GLU A 343 -21.75 -15.97 -4.35
CA GLU A 343 -22.85 -15.67 -5.25
C GLU A 343 -23.06 -16.80 -6.27
N PRO A 344 -24.30 -17.09 -6.67
CA PRO A 344 -24.58 -18.03 -7.74
C PRO A 344 -23.83 -17.64 -9.02
N ILE A 345 -23.37 -18.64 -9.76
CA ILE A 345 -22.62 -18.42 -11.01
C ILE A 345 -23.46 -17.64 -12.02
N GLU A 346 -24.77 -17.89 -12.06
CA GLU A 346 -25.73 -17.20 -12.92
C GLU A 346 -25.79 -15.70 -12.62
N LYS A 347 -25.76 -15.32 -11.33
CA LYS A 347 -25.75 -13.91 -10.93
C LYS A 347 -24.46 -13.23 -11.39
N THR A 348 -23.32 -13.89 -11.19
CA THR A 348 -22.01 -13.36 -11.60
C THR A 348 -21.95 -13.14 -13.12
N ILE A 349 -22.45 -14.10 -13.90
CA ILE A 349 -22.55 -13.97 -15.36
C ILE A 349 -23.49 -12.81 -15.73
N TYR A 350 -24.66 -12.75 -15.09
CA TYR A 350 -25.65 -11.70 -15.35
C TYR A 350 -25.09 -10.30 -15.07
N ASP A 351 -24.42 -10.10 -13.93
CA ASP A 351 -23.80 -8.82 -13.57
C ASP A 351 -22.73 -8.41 -14.58
N ALA A 352 -21.92 -9.35 -15.07
CA ALA A 352 -20.94 -9.09 -16.13
C ALA A 352 -21.60 -8.67 -17.46
N LEU A 353 -22.69 -9.34 -17.86
CA LEU A 353 -23.44 -9.01 -19.08
C LEU A 353 -24.15 -7.66 -18.97
N VAL A 354 -24.70 -7.33 -17.80
CA VAL A 354 -25.32 -6.03 -17.54
C VAL A 354 -24.26 -4.93 -17.60
N LEU A 355 -23.12 -5.10 -16.91
CA LEU A 355 -22.06 -4.11 -16.89
C LEU A 355 -21.47 -3.87 -18.29
N SER A 356 -21.13 -4.93 -19.03
CA SER A 356 -20.62 -4.80 -20.40
C SER A 356 -21.58 -4.09 -21.34
N THR A 357 -22.86 -4.48 -21.32
CA THR A 357 -23.89 -3.87 -22.18
C THR A 357 -24.06 -2.39 -21.84
N LYS A 358 -24.13 -2.07 -20.55
CA LYS A 358 -24.24 -0.69 -20.06
C LYS A 358 -23.04 0.14 -20.52
N ASP A 359 -21.83 -0.32 -20.24
CA ASP A 359 -20.62 0.42 -20.53
C ASP A 359 -20.39 0.59 -22.04
N TYR A 360 -20.74 -0.40 -22.87
CA TYR A 360 -20.66 -0.26 -24.32
C TYR A 360 -21.57 0.87 -24.82
N ILE A 361 -22.78 1.02 -24.26
CA ILE A 361 -23.70 2.09 -24.63
C ILE A 361 -23.21 3.44 -24.11
N GLU A 362 -22.89 3.52 -22.81
CA GLU A 362 -22.58 4.79 -22.14
C GLU A 362 -21.20 5.35 -22.54
N LYS A 363 -20.16 4.52 -22.65
CA LYS A 363 -18.80 5.00 -22.97
C LYS A 363 -18.65 5.48 -24.42
N ASN A 364 -19.46 4.95 -25.34
CA ASN A 364 -19.42 5.39 -26.73
C ASN A 364 -20.10 6.75 -26.95
N ASP A 365 -20.98 7.20 -26.02
CA ASP A 365 -21.67 8.50 -26.04
C ASP A 365 -22.39 8.89 -27.35
N VAL A 366 -22.60 7.92 -28.26
CA VAL A 366 -23.33 8.10 -29.52
C VAL A 366 -24.67 7.37 -29.54
N PHE A 367 -24.93 6.54 -28.53
CA PHE A 367 -26.16 5.75 -28.41
C PHE A 367 -27.14 6.41 -27.44
N ASN A 368 -28.42 6.38 -27.78
CA ASN A 368 -29.52 6.87 -26.93
C ASN A 368 -30.42 5.74 -26.39
N GLY A 369 -30.01 4.48 -26.59
CA GLY A 369 -30.75 3.28 -26.20
C GLY A 369 -30.34 2.06 -27.01
N ALA A 370 -31.08 0.96 -26.83
CA ALA A 370 -30.89 -0.30 -27.55
C ALA A 370 -32.21 -0.81 -28.14
N VAL A 371 -32.13 -1.56 -29.24
CA VAL A 371 -33.28 -2.22 -29.88
C VAL A 371 -33.06 -3.72 -29.87
N ILE A 372 -34.05 -4.48 -29.38
CA ILE A 372 -34.04 -5.94 -29.34
C ILE A 372 -35.26 -6.46 -30.11
N GLY A 373 -35.04 -7.28 -31.14
CA GLY A 373 -36.12 -8.00 -31.82
C GLY A 373 -36.53 -9.22 -30.99
N LEU A 374 -37.81 -9.28 -30.60
CA LEU A 374 -38.38 -10.34 -29.76
C LEU A 374 -39.14 -11.39 -30.57
#